data_AF-A0A1H4ZJ69-F1
#
_entry.id   AF-A0A1H4ZJ69-F1
#
_cell.length_a   1.000
_cell.length_b   1.000
_cell.length_c   1.000
_cell.angle_alpha   90.00
_cell.angle_beta   90.00
_cell.angle_gamma   90.00
#
_symmetry.space_group_name_H-M   'P 1'
#
loop_
_entity.id
_entity.type
_entity.pdbx_description
1 polymer ?
#
loop_
_entity_poly.entity_id
_entity_poly.type
_entity_poly.pdbx_seq_one_letter_code
_entity_poly.pdbx_strand_id
1 'polypeptide(L)' 'MSVVVPETPPGQCPQCWQHAYDRSIHRRLGPRKDCPQCVDHMRNGHPYLVPKKPSRWW' A
#
# COMPACT_ATOMS: atom_id res chain seq x y z
N MET A 1 8.02 18.38 -4.99
CA MET A 1 6.95 17.92 -5.89
C MET A 1 6.16 16.86 -5.14
N SER A 2 4.97 17.19 -4.65
CA SER A 2 4.10 16.22 -3.95
C SER A 2 3.50 15.31 -5.00
N VAL A 3 3.94 14.05 -5.04
CA VAL A 3 3.36 13.05 -5.93
C VAL A 3 1.91 12.86 -5.47
N VAL A 4 0.94 13.18 -6.32
CA VAL A 4 -0.48 12.99 -6.01
C VAL A 4 -0.74 11.48 -6.09
N VAL A 5 -0.60 10.80 -4.96
CA VAL A 5 -0.98 9.40 -4.82
C VAL A 5 -2.50 9.34 -4.85
N PRO A 6 -3.14 8.56 -5.75
CA PRO A 6 -4.59 8.44 -5.76
C PRO A 6 -5.09 7.93 -4.41
N GLU A 7 -6.30 8.34 -4.02
CA GLU A 7 -6.89 7.95 -2.74
C GLU A 7 -6.88 6.41 -2.59
N THR A 8 -6.46 5.93 -1.42
CA THR A 8 -6.38 4.49 -1.19
C THR A 8 -7.79 3.92 -1.11
N PRO A 9 -8.11 2.90 -1.93
CA PRO A 9 -9.46 2.35 -1.93
C PRO A 9 -9.78 1.65 -0.59
N PRO A 10 -11.07 1.64 -0.20
CA PRO A 10 -11.51 1.03 1.04
C PRO A 10 -11.13 -0.46 1.11
N GLY A 11 -10.50 -0.88 2.19
CA GLY A 11 -9.99 -2.23 2.41
C GLY A 11 -8.56 -2.45 1.95
N GLN A 12 -7.86 -1.43 1.46
CA GLN A 12 -6.42 -1.50 1.16
C GLN A 12 -5.59 -0.71 2.17
N CYS A 13 -4.31 -1.05 2.26
CA CYS A 13 -3.34 -0.35 3.10
C CYS A 13 -2.78 0.87 2.36
N PRO A 14 -2.86 2.09 2.93
CA PRO A 14 -2.37 3.29 2.26
C PRO A 14 -0.86 3.28 2.05
N GLN A 15 -0.10 2.63 2.93
CA GLN A 15 1.35 2.49 2.79
C GLN A 15 1.72 1.59 1.61
N CYS A 16 1.04 0.45 1.45
CA CYS A 16 1.25 -0.43 0.30
C CYS A 16 0.80 0.23 -1.01
N TRP A 17 -0.29 0.98 -0.95
CA TRP A 17 -0.76 1.77 -2.08
C TRP A 17 0.29 2.80 -2.48
N GLN A 18 0.78 3.62 -1.54
CA GLN A 18 1.84 4.58 -1.80
C GLN A 18 3.12 3.92 -2.35
N HIS A 19 3.52 2.76 -1.82
CA HIS A 19 4.64 1.97 -2.35
C HIS A 19 4.45 1.50 -3.80
N ALA A 20 3.21 1.23 -4.21
CA ALA A 20 2.91 0.84 -5.59
C ALA A 20 3.06 2.01 -6.57
N TYR A 21 2.72 3.23 -6.15
CA TYR A 21 2.81 4.43 -6.99
C TYR A 21 4.18 5.12 -6.91
N ASP A 22 4.85 5.07 -5.76
CA ASP A 22 6.15 5.70 -5.58
C ASP A 22 7.30 4.74 -5.92
N ARG A 23 7.72 4.80 -7.19
CA ARG A 23 8.85 4.03 -7.70
C ARG A 23 10.20 4.47 -7.11
N SER A 24 10.27 5.64 -6.48
CA SER A 24 11.52 6.13 -5.88
C SER A 24 11.96 5.27 -4.69
N ILE A 25 11.00 4.63 -4.01
CA ILE A 25 11.23 3.73 -2.88
C ILE A 25 11.96 2.47 -3.36
N HIS A 26 11.63 1.99 -4.55
CA HIS A 26 12.31 0.86 -5.19
C HIS A 26 13.57 1.27 -5.95
N ARG A 27 13.96 2.55 -5.97
CA ARG A 27 15.17 3.01 -6.68
C ARG A 27 16.44 2.36 -6.16
N ARG A 28 16.47 1.98 -4.88
CA ARG A 28 17.59 1.26 -4.25
C ARG A 28 17.46 -0.26 -4.32
N LEU A 29 16.30 -0.77 -4.74
CA LEU A 29 16.13 -2.21 -4.95
C LEU A 29 16.76 -2.61 -6.28
N GLY A 30 17.45 -3.75 -6.26
CA GLY A 30 17.95 -4.38 -7.47
C GLY A 30 16.80 -4.91 -8.34
N PRO A 31 17.06 -5.15 -9.64
CA PRO A 31 16.08 -5.76 -10.52
C PRO A 31 15.61 -7.12 -9.94
N ARG A 32 14.30 -7.37 -9.96
CA ARG A 32 13.65 -8.58 -9.45
C ARG A 32 13.81 -8.86 -7.94
N LYS A 33 14.17 -7.85 -7.13
CA LYS A 33 14.09 -7.97 -5.67
C LYS A 33 12.69 -7.59 -5.18
N ASP A 34 12.16 -8.37 -4.25
CA ASP A 34 10.94 -8.02 -3.54
C ASP A 34 11.26 -6.99 -2.43
N CYS A 35 10.37 -6.02 -2.26
CA CYS A 35 10.49 -5.05 -1.18
C CYS A 35 10.20 -5.74 0.17
N PRO A 36 11.13 -5.70 1.13
CA PRO A 36 10.93 -6.37 2.42
C PRO A 36 9.69 -5.83 3.16
N GLN A 37 9.37 -4.54 3.03
CA GLN A 37 8.15 -3.97 3.62
C GLN A 37 6.88 -4.53 2.97
N CYS A 38 6.86 -4.73 1.66
CA CYS A 38 5.70 -5.32 0.99
C CYS A 38 5.51 -6.78 1.38
N VAL A 39 6.61 -7.55 1.48
CA VAL A 39 6.57 -8.96 1.90
C VAL A 39 6.17 -9.08 3.36
N ASP A 40 6.72 -8.23 4.23
CA ASP A 40 6.36 -8.16 5.65
C ASP A 40 4.87 -7.88 5.81
N HIS A 41 4.36 -6.85 5.13
CA HIS A 41 2.95 -6.51 5.15
C HIS A 41 2.04 -7.62 4.58
N MET A 42 2.51 -8.37 3.57
CA MET A 42 1.76 -9.51 3.03
C MET A 42 1.71 -10.68 4.03
N ARG A 43 2.76 -10.88 4.82
CA ARG A 43 2.90 -12.01 5.75
C ARG A 43 2.31 -11.73 7.14
N ASN A 44 2.52 -10.52 7.65
CA ASN A 44 2.13 -10.09 8.99
C ASN A 44 0.82 -9.28 8.99
N GLY A 45 0.33 -8.93 7.81
CA GLY A 45 -0.87 -8.09 7.65
C GLY A 45 -0.55 -6.61 7.79
N HIS A 46 -1.59 -5.79 7.67
CA HIS A 46 -1.48 -4.34 7.74
C HIS A 46 -1.98 -3.82 9.10
N PRO A 47 -1.25 -2.92 9.76
CA PRO A 47 -1.70 -2.32 11.02
C PRO A 47 -2.91 -1.40 10.80
N TYR A 48 -3.04 -0.83 9.59
CA TYR A 48 -4.13 0.02 9.20
C TYR A 48 -4.59 -0.30 7.78
N LEU A 49 -5.88 -0.60 7.65
CA LEU A 49 -6.60 -0.71 6.40
C LEU A 49 -7.62 0.41 6.33
N VAL A 50 -7.77 1.02 5.16
CA VAL A 50 -8.83 2.03 4.98
C VAL A 50 -10.17 1.36 5.30
N PRO A 51 -10.94 1.89 6.26
CA PRO A 51 -12.22 1.30 6.62
C PRO A 51 -13.12 1.22 5.39
N LYS A 52 -13.65 0.03 5.10
CA LYS A 52 -14.72 -0.09 4.11
C LYS A 52 -15.95 0.62 4.66
N LYS A 53 -16.63 1.42 3.83
CA LYS A 53 -17.94 1.96 4.19
C LYS A 53 -18.81 0.77 4.60
N PRO A 54 -19.36 0.74 5.83
CA PRO A 54 -20.23 -0.35 6.24
C PRO A 54 -21.39 -0.39 5.24
N SER A 55 -21.57 -1.53 4.58
CA SER A 55 -22.72 -1.75 3.71
C SER A 55 -23.96 -1.70 4.60
N ARG A 56 -24.63 -0.54 4.63
CA ARG A 56 -25.94 -0.37 5.27
C ARG A 56 -27.00 -1.00 4.36
N TRP A 57 -27.03 -2.32 4.33
CA TRP A 57 -28.14 -3.07 3.76
C TRP A 57 -28.44 -4.18 4.79
N TRP A 58 -29.34 -3.83 5.72
CA TRP A 58 -30.13 -4.75 6.54
C TRP A 58 -31.54 -4.73 5.97
#